data_AF-A0A285M8D9-F1
#
_entry.id   AF-A0A285M8D9-F1
#
_cell.length_a   1.000
_cell.length_b   1.000
_cell.length_c   1.000
_cell.angle_alpha   90.00
_cell.angle_beta   90.00
_cell.angle_gamma   90.00
#
_symmetry.space_group_name_H-M   'P 1'
#
loop_
_entity.id
_entity.type
_entity.pdbx_description
1 polymer ?
#
loop_
_entity_poly.entity_id
_entity_poly.type
_entity_poly.pdbx_seq_one_letter_code
_entity_poly.pdbx_strand_id
1 'polypeptide(L)'
;MIDRHAKRNAEIRLRHRQHGNSERMLARFYDLPVDEIRSILHVPLINMVKQGSDDQPREAFSDSVLESPDWQAALDQSINELIEWVLRLHKIERTQLGKPFDGNALEARRTLTFNLRRRWGLHIKDVASLIGVTPVTARRFDGECRNRQKPPIEPPEPILPEVYRVELRNVAKALDVTPLAVFHGQADLLQRARRVFLQRMFWQHKIDICDIAKATGFFRSRIHKQVHHRRAG
;
A
#
# COMPACT_ATOMS: atom_id res chain seq x y z
N MET A 1 12.50 -10.02 24.81
CA MET A 1 13.62 -9.92 23.84
C MET A 1 13.04 -10.18 22.44
N ILE A 2 12.70 -9.14 21.68
CA ILE A 2 12.11 -9.35 20.35
C ILE A 2 13.20 -9.92 19.43
N ASP A 3 12.91 -11.07 18.83
CA ASP A 3 13.81 -11.79 17.95
C ASP A 3 14.22 -10.88 16.77
N ARG A 4 15.52 -10.56 16.68
CA ARG A 4 16.07 -9.72 15.61
C ARG A 4 15.74 -10.28 14.22
N HIS A 5 15.55 -11.60 14.12
CA HIS A 5 15.14 -12.25 12.88
C HIS A 5 13.68 -11.95 12.52
N ALA A 6 12.77 -11.92 13.50
CA ALA A 6 11.35 -11.62 13.25
C ALA A 6 11.13 -10.19 12.72
N LYS A 7 11.81 -9.20 13.34
CA LYS A 7 11.75 -7.78 12.92
C LYS A 7 12.28 -7.58 11.50
N ARG A 8 13.42 -8.20 11.17
CA ARG A 8 14.02 -8.19 9.83
C ARG A 8 13.08 -8.82 8.79
N ASN A 9 12.47 -9.96 9.11
CA ASN A 9 11.59 -10.69 8.19
C ASN A 9 10.29 -9.92 7.90
N ALA A 10 9.74 -9.23 8.91
CA ALA A 10 8.59 -8.35 8.72
C ALA A 10 8.93 -7.18 7.78
N GLU A 11 10.10 -6.55 7.95
CA GLU A 11 10.55 -5.46 7.10
C GLU A 11 10.79 -5.91 5.64
N ILE A 12 11.33 -7.11 5.43
CA ILE A 12 11.52 -7.72 4.10
C ILE A 12 10.16 -7.90 3.40
N ARG A 13 9.16 -8.46 4.10
CA ARG A 13 7.80 -8.65 3.56
C ARG A 13 7.15 -7.31 3.23
N LEU A 14 7.32 -6.33 4.11
CA LEU A 14 6.80 -4.98 3.95
C LEU A 14 7.36 -4.34 2.67
N ARG A 15 8.69 -4.36 2.50
CA ARG A 15 9.35 -3.79 1.33
C ARG A 15 9.03 -4.54 0.02
N HIS A 16 8.89 -5.85 0.07
CA HIS A 16 8.46 -6.65 -1.10
C HIS A 16 7.06 -6.25 -1.56
N ARG A 17 6.09 -6.25 -0.64
CA ARG A 17 4.68 -5.98 -0.95
C ARG A 17 4.40 -4.51 -1.26
N GLN A 18 4.97 -3.58 -0.49
CA GLN A 18 4.72 -2.14 -0.66
C GLN A 18 5.37 -1.54 -1.91
N HIS A 19 6.47 -2.13 -2.40
CA HIS A 19 7.28 -1.51 -3.45
C HIS A 19 7.51 -2.40 -4.67
N GLY A 20 7.04 -3.65 -4.65
CA GLY A 20 7.30 -4.62 -5.72
C GLY A 20 8.78 -4.94 -5.86
N ASN A 21 9.56 -4.79 -4.79
CA ASN A 21 10.99 -5.03 -4.80
C ASN A 21 11.26 -6.51 -5.10
N SER A 22 12.08 -6.81 -6.09
CA SER A 22 12.37 -8.20 -6.45
C SER A 22 13.10 -8.95 -5.33
N GLU A 23 12.94 -10.27 -5.28
CA GLU A 23 13.62 -11.13 -4.29
C GLU A 23 15.15 -10.89 -4.30
N ARG A 24 15.75 -10.76 -5.48
CA ARG A 24 17.18 -10.46 -5.68
C ARG A 24 17.61 -9.12 -5.09
N MET A 25 16.72 -8.13 -5.09
CA MET A 25 16.99 -6.80 -4.57
C MET A 25 16.93 -6.77 -3.04
N LEU A 26 15.96 -7.48 -2.46
CA LEU A 26 15.85 -7.63 -1.01
C LEU A 26 17.01 -8.47 -0.46
N ALA A 27 17.41 -9.53 -1.17
CA ALA A 27 18.57 -10.35 -0.84
C ALA A 27 19.84 -9.51 -0.66
N ARG A 28 20.11 -8.60 -1.62
CA ARG A 28 21.25 -7.67 -1.53
C ARG A 28 21.11 -6.64 -0.41
N PHE A 29 19.90 -6.17 -0.13
CA PHE A 29 19.68 -5.10 0.85
C PHE A 29 19.82 -5.61 2.29
N TYR A 30 19.40 -6.84 2.55
CA TYR A 30 19.44 -7.46 3.87
C TYR A 30 20.60 -8.42 4.08
N ASP A 31 21.47 -8.56 3.08
CA ASP A 31 22.59 -9.50 3.04
C ASP A 31 22.14 -10.94 3.34
N LEU A 32 21.09 -11.38 2.64
CA LEU A 32 20.51 -12.73 2.76
C LEU A 32 20.50 -13.45 1.41
N PRO A 33 20.61 -14.79 1.40
CA PRO A 33 20.36 -15.58 0.21
C PRO A 33 18.96 -15.35 -0.36
N VAL A 34 18.83 -15.40 -1.69
CA VAL A 34 17.55 -15.20 -2.38
C VAL A 34 16.51 -16.24 -1.93
N ASP A 35 16.92 -17.46 -1.63
CA ASP A 35 16.01 -18.52 -1.17
C ASP A 35 15.51 -18.29 0.26
N GLU A 36 16.31 -17.63 1.12
CA GLU A 36 15.86 -17.18 2.45
C GLU A 36 14.86 -16.03 2.33
N ILE A 37 15.10 -15.09 1.42
CA ILE A 37 14.09 -14.06 1.10
C ILE A 37 12.81 -14.72 0.59
N ARG A 38 12.91 -15.71 -0.31
CA ARG A 38 11.74 -16.42 -0.83
C ARG A 38 10.97 -17.14 0.28
N SER A 39 11.63 -17.83 1.20
CA SER A 39 10.96 -18.48 2.33
C SER A 39 10.31 -17.48 3.28
N ILE A 40 10.91 -16.29 3.48
CA ILE A 40 10.31 -15.19 4.25
C ILE A 40 9.04 -14.68 3.58
N LEU A 41 9.04 -14.56 2.25
CA LEU A 41 7.91 -14.02 1.47
C LEU A 41 6.78 -15.03 1.27
N HIS A 42 7.10 -16.33 1.24
CA HIS A 42 6.18 -17.44 0.96
C HIS A 42 5.87 -18.31 2.19
N VAL A 43 5.64 -17.69 3.35
CA VAL A 43 5.09 -18.44 4.50
C VAL A 43 3.60 -18.72 4.26
N PRO A 44 3.16 -20.00 4.25
CA PRO A 44 1.75 -20.34 4.23
C PRO A 44 1.06 -19.79 5.48
N LEU A 45 -0.11 -19.18 5.33
CA LEU A 45 -1.04 -18.89 6.43
C LEU A 45 -1.38 -20.22 7.11
N ILE A 46 -0.69 -20.58 8.19
CA ILE A 46 -1.09 -21.43 9.32
C ILE A 46 0.20 -21.75 10.11
N ASN A 47 0.12 -21.57 11.43
CA ASN A 47 1.15 -21.76 12.46
C ASN A 47 2.09 -20.56 12.72
N MET A 48 1.83 -19.84 13.81
CA MET A 48 2.51 -20.12 15.09
C MET A 48 1.95 -19.21 16.19
N VAL A 49 1.27 -19.85 17.15
CA VAL A 49 0.93 -19.33 18.48
C VAL A 49 2.08 -19.71 19.42
N LYS A 50 2.60 -18.78 20.23
CA LYS A 50 2.83 -18.86 21.71
C LYS A 50 4.02 -18.05 22.24
N GLN A 51 3.74 -17.35 23.36
CA GLN A 51 4.59 -16.95 24.52
C GLN A 51 5.64 -15.83 24.32
N GLY A 52 5.82 -14.81 25.17
CA GLY A 52 5.29 -14.37 26.48
C GLY A 52 6.36 -13.55 27.26
N SER A 53 5.97 -12.45 27.93
CA SER A 53 6.61 -11.68 29.07
C SER A 53 8.08 -11.19 28.97
N ASP A 54 8.61 -10.17 29.65
CA ASP A 54 8.19 -9.11 30.59
C ASP A 54 9.30 -8.01 30.65
N ASP A 55 8.96 -6.87 31.25
CA ASP A 55 9.78 -5.81 31.89
C ASP A 55 10.63 -4.78 31.09
N GLN A 56 10.27 -3.51 31.34
CA GLN A 56 10.90 -2.22 30.96
C GLN A 56 11.60 -1.61 32.22
N PRO A 57 12.47 -0.55 32.15
CA PRO A 57 12.33 0.62 31.27
C PRO A 57 13.61 1.30 30.75
N ARG A 58 13.47 2.07 29.66
CA ARG A 58 14.16 3.35 29.38
C ARG A 58 13.62 3.96 28.07
N GLU A 59 13.24 5.24 28.13
CA GLU A 59 12.74 6.04 27.02
C GLU A 59 13.79 6.18 25.91
N ALA A 60 13.58 5.46 24.82
CA ALA A 60 14.19 5.67 23.52
C ALA A 60 13.14 5.25 22.50
N PHE A 61 12.91 6.08 21.46
CA PHE A 61 12.06 5.83 20.30
C PHE A 61 11.24 4.54 20.40
N SER A 62 9.96 4.63 20.80
CA SER A 62 9.14 3.42 20.97
C SER A 62 9.22 2.53 19.74
N ASP A 63 10.00 1.45 19.88
CA ASP A 63 10.13 0.33 18.96
C ASP A 63 8.81 -0.46 18.85
N SER A 64 7.76 -0.06 19.56
CA SER A 64 6.43 -0.69 19.57
C SER A 64 5.55 -0.33 18.37
N VAL A 65 6.00 0.55 17.46
CA VAL A 65 5.17 0.96 16.30
C VAL A 65 5.33 0.02 15.10
N LEU A 66 6.33 -0.87 15.14
CA LEU A 66 6.67 -1.80 14.06
C LEU A 66 5.96 -3.17 14.17
N GLU A 67 5.19 -3.39 15.24
CA GLU A 67 4.32 -4.54 15.40
C GLU A 67 2.85 -4.07 15.42
N SER A 68 2.29 -3.73 14.26
CA SER A 68 0.86 -4.01 14.09
C SER A 68 0.76 -5.21 13.16
N PRO A 69 0.68 -6.45 13.71
CA PRO A 69 0.20 -7.61 12.97
C PRO A 69 -1.14 -7.36 12.25
N ASP A 70 -1.84 -6.28 12.60
CA ASP A 70 -3.15 -5.93 12.08
C ASP A 70 -3.16 -4.93 10.92
N TRP A 71 -2.04 -4.34 10.47
CA TRP A 71 -2.15 -3.35 9.36
C TRP A 71 -2.65 -4.00 8.07
N GLN A 72 -2.12 -5.19 7.74
CA GLN A 72 -2.59 -5.95 6.58
C GLN A 72 -4.01 -6.49 6.83
N ALA A 73 -4.30 -6.97 8.04
CA ALA A 73 -5.64 -7.46 8.39
C ALA A 73 -6.69 -6.34 8.29
N ALA A 74 -6.35 -5.13 8.74
CA ALA A 74 -7.18 -3.93 8.65
C ALA A 74 -7.36 -3.49 7.19
N LEU A 75 -6.33 -3.61 6.35
CA LEU A 75 -6.45 -3.35 4.92
C LEU A 75 -7.37 -4.38 4.26
N ASP A 76 -7.18 -5.66 4.55
CA ASP A 76 -7.99 -6.75 4.00
C ASP A 76 -9.45 -6.63 4.47
N GLN A 77 -9.67 -6.24 5.73
CA GLN A 77 -10.99 -5.89 6.26
C GLN A 77 -11.59 -4.71 5.49
N SER A 78 -10.86 -3.60 5.33
CA SER A 78 -11.33 -2.43 4.58
C SER A 78 -11.67 -2.78 3.12
N ILE A 79 -10.89 -3.65 2.48
CA ILE A 79 -11.17 -4.15 1.12
C ILE A 79 -12.47 -4.96 1.11
N ASN A 80 -12.67 -5.86 2.06
CA ASN A 80 -13.89 -6.65 2.15
C ASN A 80 -15.10 -5.75 2.40
N GLU A 81 -15.01 -4.78 3.31
CA GLU A 81 -16.11 -3.85 3.58
C GLU A 81 -16.42 -2.97 2.36
N LEU A 82 -15.40 -2.55 1.60
CA LEU A 82 -15.60 -1.86 0.32
C LEU A 82 -16.34 -2.76 -0.67
N ILE A 83 -15.96 -4.03 -0.79
CA ILE A 83 -16.66 -5.00 -1.65
C ILE A 83 -18.12 -5.10 -1.23
N GLU A 84 -18.42 -5.36 0.04
CA GLU A 84 -19.78 -5.48 0.53
C GLU A 84 -20.60 -4.20 0.35
N TRP A 85 -19.98 -3.02 0.49
CA TRP A 85 -20.62 -1.75 0.19
C TRP A 85 -20.99 -1.63 -1.31
N VAL A 86 -20.07 -1.97 -2.21
CA VAL A 86 -20.35 -1.91 -3.66
C VAL A 86 -21.42 -2.94 -4.06
N LEU A 87 -21.38 -4.14 -3.50
CA LEU A 87 -22.39 -5.17 -3.75
C LEU A 87 -23.80 -4.68 -3.38
N ARG A 88 -23.94 -4.05 -2.21
CA ARG A 88 -25.21 -3.43 -1.78
C ARG A 88 -25.63 -2.27 -2.67
N LEU A 89 -24.70 -1.40 -3.06
CA LEU A 89 -24.96 -0.25 -3.92
C LEU A 89 -25.57 -0.67 -5.27
N HIS A 90 -25.04 -1.73 -5.87
CA HIS A 90 -25.48 -2.23 -7.19
C HIS A 90 -26.49 -3.37 -7.11
N LYS A 91 -26.92 -3.77 -5.90
CA LYS A 91 -27.90 -4.84 -5.65
C LYS A 91 -27.51 -6.18 -6.31
N ILE A 92 -26.26 -6.60 -6.09
CA ILE A 92 -25.74 -7.88 -6.59
C ILE A 92 -25.10 -8.68 -5.46
N GLU A 93 -24.97 -9.99 -5.67
CA GLU A 93 -24.23 -10.90 -4.80
C GLU A 93 -22.76 -11.02 -5.22
N ARG A 94 -21.90 -11.41 -4.26
CA ARG A 94 -20.46 -11.60 -4.50
C ARG A 94 -20.17 -12.62 -5.61
N THR A 95 -20.98 -13.67 -5.71
CA THR A 95 -20.87 -14.73 -6.74
C THR A 95 -21.10 -14.20 -8.16
N GLN A 96 -21.73 -13.02 -8.32
CA GLN A 96 -22.01 -12.41 -9.61
C GLN A 96 -20.84 -11.58 -10.15
N LEU A 97 -19.85 -11.20 -9.34
CA LEU A 97 -18.70 -10.38 -9.79
C LEU A 97 -17.90 -11.05 -10.91
N GLY A 98 -17.72 -12.37 -10.85
CA GLY A 98 -17.00 -13.13 -11.88
C GLY A 98 -17.81 -13.38 -13.17
N LYS A 99 -19.11 -13.07 -13.18
CA LYS A 99 -19.99 -13.44 -14.31
C LYS A 99 -19.88 -12.43 -15.47
N PRO A 100 -19.86 -12.89 -16.73
CA PRO A 100 -19.59 -12.01 -17.87
C PRO A 100 -20.74 -11.12 -18.35
N PHE A 101 -22.00 -11.28 -17.89
CA PHE A 101 -23.16 -10.66 -18.57
C PHE A 101 -24.24 -10.04 -17.67
N ASP A 102 -23.87 -9.35 -16.61
CA ASP A 102 -24.80 -8.57 -15.78
C ASP A 102 -24.37 -7.10 -15.74
N GLY A 103 -25.26 -6.19 -16.16
CA GLY A 103 -25.01 -4.75 -16.21
C GLY A 103 -24.67 -4.16 -14.84
N ASN A 104 -25.31 -4.66 -13.77
CA ASN A 104 -25.02 -4.23 -12.41
C ASN A 104 -23.68 -4.79 -11.92
N ALA A 105 -23.37 -6.05 -12.27
CA ALA A 105 -22.06 -6.65 -11.97
C ALA A 105 -20.91 -5.94 -12.70
N LEU A 106 -21.13 -5.49 -13.93
CA LEU A 106 -20.17 -4.67 -14.66
C LEU A 106 -19.92 -3.34 -13.95
N GLU A 107 -20.97 -2.63 -13.53
CA GLU A 107 -20.83 -1.34 -12.87
C GLU A 107 -20.22 -1.47 -11.46
N ALA A 108 -20.53 -2.54 -10.72
CA ALA A 108 -19.87 -2.88 -9.48
C ALA A 108 -18.36 -3.12 -9.67
N ARG A 109 -17.97 -3.90 -10.68
CA ARG A 109 -16.55 -4.13 -11.00
C ARG A 109 -15.81 -2.85 -11.37
N ARG A 110 -16.44 -1.96 -12.13
CA ARG A 110 -15.88 -0.64 -12.45
C ARG A 110 -15.70 0.20 -11.18
N THR A 111 -16.73 0.26 -10.34
CA THR A 111 -16.71 0.98 -9.06
C THR A 111 -15.59 0.47 -8.15
N LEU A 112 -15.45 -0.86 -8.00
CA LEU A 112 -14.37 -1.48 -7.24
C LEU A 112 -13.00 -1.18 -7.84
N THR A 113 -12.88 -1.29 -9.17
CA THR A 113 -11.63 -0.99 -9.87
C THR A 113 -11.20 0.45 -9.59
N PHE A 114 -12.09 1.43 -9.75
CA PHE A 114 -11.78 2.83 -9.50
C PHE A 114 -11.34 3.07 -8.06
N ASN A 115 -12.10 2.58 -7.07
CA ASN A 115 -11.77 2.79 -5.67
C ASN A 115 -10.45 2.13 -5.28
N LEU A 116 -10.29 0.83 -5.55
CA LEU A 116 -9.10 0.09 -5.19
C LEU A 116 -7.86 0.59 -5.95
N ARG A 117 -7.98 0.86 -7.26
CA ARG A 117 -6.83 1.24 -8.10
C ARG A 117 -6.47 2.72 -7.98
N ARG A 118 -7.44 3.63 -8.14
CA ARG A 118 -7.21 5.07 -8.26
C ARG A 118 -7.21 5.77 -6.92
N ARG A 119 -8.20 5.46 -6.07
CA ARG A 119 -8.30 6.10 -4.74
C ARG A 119 -7.38 5.47 -3.71
N TRP A 120 -7.23 4.14 -3.72
CA TRP A 120 -6.46 3.38 -2.73
C TRP A 120 -5.09 2.94 -3.24
N GLY A 121 -4.85 2.97 -4.55
CA GLY A 121 -3.52 2.77 -5.14
C GLY A 121 -3.08 1.31 -5.30
N LEU A 122 -3.99 0.34 -5.13
CA LEU A 122 -3.66 -1.08 -5.29
C LEU A 122 -3.10 -1.41 -6.68
N HIS A 123 -2.33 -2.50 -6.75
CA HIS A 123 -1.80 -2.96 -8.02
C HIS A 123 -2.91 -3.56 -8.88
N ILE A 124 -2.84 -3.35 -10.19
CA ILE A 124 -3.92 -3.77 -11.09
C ILE A 124 -4.14 -5.28 -11.13
N LYS A 125 -3.09 -6.07 -10.86
CA LYS A 125 -3.20 -7.54 -10.75
C LYS A 125 -4.02 -7.95 -9.53
N ASP A 126 -3.82 -7.29 -8.39
CA ASP A 126 -4.53 -7.58 -7.15
C ASP A 126 -6.00 -7.19 -7.30
N VAL A 127 -6.26 -6.01 -7.87
CA VAL A 127 -7.61 -5.56 -8.21
C VAL A 127 -8.30 -6.58 -9.12
N ALA A 128 -7.65 -7.02 -10.19
CA ALA A 128 -8.21 -7.99 -11.12
C ALA A 128 -8.57 -9.31 -10.44
N SER A 129 -7.70 -9.79 -9.53
CA SER A 129 -7.97 -11.00 -8.74
C SER A 129 -9.17 -10.82 -7.81
N LEU A 130 -9.29 -9.67 -7.14
CA LEU A 130 -10.40 -9.39 -6.21
C LEU A 130 -11.76 -9.35 -6.91
N ILE A 131 -11.81 -8.85 -8.15
CA ILE A 131 -13.05 -8.75 -8.92
C ILE A 131 -13.29 -9.90 -9.89
N GLY A 132 -12.42 -10.93 -9.89
CA GLY A 132 -12.57 -12.14 -10.69
C GLY A 132 -12.43 -11.92 -12.20
N VAL A 133 -11.52 -11.04 -12.64
CA VAL A 133 -11.26 -10.77 -14.07
C VAL A 133 -9.77 -10.79 -14.41
N THR A 134 -9.43 -10.73 -15.70
CA THR A 134 -8.03 -10.61 -16.11
C THR A 134 -7.48 -9.21 -15.86
N PRO A 135 -6.15 -9.04 -15.67
CA PRO A 135 -5.54 -7.71 -15.52
C PRO A 135 -5.78 -6.78 -16.71
N VAL A 136 -5.95 -7.32 -17.93
CA VAL A 136 -6.28 -6.54 -19.12
C VAL A 136 -7.70 -5.97 -19.01
N THR A 137 -8.66 -6.80 -18.61
CA THR A 137 -10.05 -6.36 -18.39
C THR A 137 -10.14 -5.32 -17.27
N ALA A 138 -9.43 -5.52 -16.16
CA ALA A 138 -9.39 -4.55 -15.07
C ALA A 138 -8.83 -3.18 -15.51
N ARG A 139 -7.82 -3.15 -16.41
CA ARG A 139 -7.33 -1.89 -17.00
C ARG A 139 -8.37 -1.18 -17.84
N ARG A 140 -9.21 -1.91 -18.58
CA ARG A 140 -10.32 -1.29 -19.34
C ARG A 140 -11.31 -0.62 -18.40
N PHE A 141 -11.70 -1.30 -17.31
CA PHE A 141 -12.59 -0.73 -16.30
C PHE A 141 -12.04 0.52 -15.63
N ASP A 142 -10.73 0.57 -15.37
CA ASP A 142 -10.05 1.75 -14.82
C ASP A 142 -10.21 3.01 -15.72
N GLY A 143 -10.34 2.83 -17.04
CA GLY A 143 -10.59 3.92 -18.00
C GLY A 143 -12.07 4.27 -18.19
N GLU A 144 -12.99 3.40 -17.77
CA GLU A 144 -14.42 3.48 -18.10
C GLU A 144 -15.30 3.87 -16.89
N CYS A 145 -14.75 4.00 -15.70
CA CYS A 145 -15.54 4.18 -14.49
C CYS A 145 -16.24 5.55 -14.46
N ARG A 146 -17.58 5.52 -14.51
CA ARG A 146 -18.44 6.72 -14.48
C ARG A 146 -18.83 7.10 -13.05
N ASN A 147 -19.00 6.10 -12.18
CA ASN A 147 -19.33 6.31 -10.77
C ASN A 147 -18.09 6.59 -9.93
N ARG A 148 -17.94 7.85 -9.53
CA ARG A 148 -16.85 8.35 -8.64
C ARG A 148 -17.30 8.47 -7.18
N GLN A 149 -18.36 7.74 -6.80
CA GLN A 149 -18.88 7.82 -5.44
C GLN A 149 -17.79 7.43 -4.44
N LYS A 150 -17.63 8.28 -3.43
CA LYS A 150 -16.66 8.08 -2.37
C LYS A 150 -17.20 7.00 -1.41
N PRO A 151 -16.45 5.92 -1.16
CA PRO A 151 -16.86 4.92 -0.19
C PRO A 151 -16.88 5.56 1.21
N PRO A 152 -17.76 5.09 2.11
CA PRO A 152 -17.81 5.57 3.49
C PRO A 152 -16.62 5.09 4.34
N ILE A 153 -15.70 4.34 3.74
CA ILE A 153 -14.60 3.64 4.39
C ILE A 153 -13.32 4.07 3.71
N GLU A 154 -12.30 4.37 4.50
CA GLU A 154 -10.95 4.68 4.03
C GLU A 154 -10.00 3.57 4.53
N PRO A 155 -8.98 3.21 3.75
CA PRO A 155 -8.05 2.18 4.13
C PRO A 155 -7.13 2.68 5.25
N PRO A 156 -6.47 1.77 6.00
CA PRO A 156 -5.55 2.16 7.05
C PRO A 156 -4.42 3.04 6.50
N GLU A 157 -4.03 4.06 7.27
CA GLU A 157 -2.96 4.96 6.88
C GLU A 157 -1.59 4.28 6.94
N PRO A 158 -0.62 4.71 6.10
CA PRO A 158 0.76 4.29 6.24
C PRO A 158 1.34 4.66 7.61
N ILE A 159 2.04 3.72 8.22
CA ILE A 159 2.73 3.92 9.50
C ILE A 159 3.98 4.76 9.25
N LEU A 160 3.91 6.05 9.57
CA LEU A 160 4.97 7.03 9.36
C LEU A 160 5.01 8.06 10.49
N PRO A 161 6.13 8.77 10.68
CA PRO A 161 6.20 9.88 11.63
C PRO A 161 5.20 10.99 11.26
N GLU A 162 4.77 11.76 12.26
CA GLU A 162 3.64 12.69 12.13
C GLU A 162 3.78 13.68 10.96
N VAL A 163 4.96 14.30 10.82
CA VAL A 163 5.22 15.26 9.73
C VAL A 163 4.96 14.63 8.35
N TYR A 164 5.33 13.36 8.17
CA TYR A 164 5.11 12.64 6.92
C TYR A 164 3.62 12.33 6.71
N ARG A 165 2.90 11.95 7.77
CA ARG A 165 1.45 11.66 7.70
C ARG A 165 0.65 12.91 7.34
N VAL A 166 0.97 14.04 7.97
CA VAL A 166 0.34 15.33 7.67
C VAL A 166 0.56 15.71 6.21
N GLU A 167 1.80 15.61 5.72
CA GLU A 167 2.08 15.98 4.33
C GLU A 167 1.43 15.02 3.33
N LEU A 168 1.42 13.71 3.63
CA LEU A 168 0.68 12.74 2.80
C LEU A 168 -0.81 13.07 2.74
N ARG A 169 -1.44 13.40 3.87
CA ARG A 169 -2.86 13.80 3.92
C ARG A 169 -3.11 15.07 3.09
N ASN A 170 -2.22 16.05 3.17
CA ASN A 170 -2.34 17.29 2.40
C ASN A 170 -2.28 17.03 0.88
N VAL A 171 -1.32 16.22 0.43
CA VAL A 171 -1.20 15.82 -0.99
C VAL A 171 -2.39 14.98 -1.42
N ALA A 172 -2.81 14.02 -0.59
CA ALA A 172 -3.93 13.14 -0.88
C ALA A 172 -5.25 13.90 -1.03
N LYS A 173 -5.53 14.83 -0.10
CA LYS A 173 -6.70 15.71 -0.13
C LYS A 173 -6.75 16.57 -1.39
N ALA A 174 -5.61 17.13 -1.82
CA ALA A 174 -5.54 17.95 -3.03
C ALA A 174 -5.88 17.17 -4.32
N LEU A 175 -5.79 15.84 -4.29
CA LEU A 175 -6.02 14.97 -5.44
C LEU A 175 -7.27 14.09 -5.30
N ASP A 176 -8.05 14.25 -4.23
CA ASP A 176 -9.16 13.36 -3.84
C ASP A 176 -8.79 11.85 -3.88
N VAL A 177 -7.62 11.53 -3.32
CA VAL A 177 -7.16 10.16 -3.11
C VAL A 177 -6.84 9.92 -1.65
N THR A 178 -6.49 8.69 -1.29
CA THR A 178 -6.08 8.34 0.08
C THR A 178 -4.58 8.58 0.31
N PRO A 179 -4.15 8.82 1.56
CA PRO A 179 -2.72 8.85 1.90
C PRO A 179 -1.99 7.59 1.46
N LEU A 180 -2.68 6.45 1.59
CA LEU A 180 -2.21 5.14 1.16
C LEU A 180 -1.88 5.14 -0.35
N ALA A 181 -2.79 5.65 -1.18
CA ALA A 181 -2.58 5.72 -2.62
C ALA A 181 -1.41 6.62 -3.04
N VAL A 182 -1.19 7.75 -2.35
CA VAL A 182 0.00 8.56 -2.59
C VAL A 182 1.27 7.76 -2.24
N PHE A 183 1.21 7.02 -1.15
CA PHE A 183 2.36 6.30 -0.61
C PHE A 183 2.80 5.10 -1.47
N HIS A 184 1.89 4.19 -1.87
CA HIS A 184 2.26 2.99 -2.64
C HIS A 184 1.70 2.94 -4.07
N GLY A 185 0.78 3.83 -4.41
CA GLY A 185 0.12 3.86 -5.71
C GLY A 185 1.06 3.89 -6.90
N GLN A 186 0.85 2.96 -7.84
CA GLN A 186 1.71 2.83 -9.02
C GLN A 186 1.17 3.52 -10.27
N ALA A 187 -0.05 4.07 -10.24
CA ALA A 187 -0.60 4.80 -11.39
C ALA A 187 0.18 6.10 -11.62
N ASP A 188 0.30 6.56 -12.86
CA ASP A 188 1.09 7.75 -13.18
C ASP A 188 0.71 8.97 -12.35
N LEU A 189 -0.59 9.21 -12.15
CA LEU A 189 -1.10 10.27 -11.28
C LEU A 189 -0.58 10.12 -9.83
N LEU A 190 -0.62 8.91 -9.29
CA LEU A 190 -0.16 8.60 -7.92
C LEU A 190 1.36 8.66 -7.79
N GLN A 191 2.09 8.29 -8.84
CA GLN A 191 3.54 8.46 -8.88
C GLN A 191 3.93 9.96 -8.89
N ARG A 192 3.18 10.80 -9.61
CA ARG A 192 3.34 12.25 -9.56
C ARG A 192 3.01 12.78 -8.17
N ALA A 193 1.93 12.31 -7.54
CA ALA A 193 1.58 12.67 -6.17
C ALA A 193 2.70 12.32 -5.17
N ARG A 194 3.25 11.10 -5.25
CA ARG A 194 4.40 10.68 -4.44
C ARG A 194 5.61 11.59 -4.65
N ARG A 195 5.90 11.96 -5.90
CA ARG A 195 6.99 12.89 -6.19
C ARG A 195 6.77 14.23 -5.48
N VAL A 196 5.56 14.79 -5.53
CA VAL A 196 5.22 16.04 -4.84
C VAL A 196 5.41 15.88 -3.33
N PHE A 197 4.90 14.81 -2.74
CA PHE A 197 5.10 14.49 -1.33
C PHE A 197 6.60 14.49 -0.96
N LEU A 198 7.43 13.74 -1.68
CA LEU A 198 8.87 13.66 -1.41
C LEU A 198 9.58 15.00 -1.61
N GLN A 199 9.19 15.79 -2.62
CA GLN A 199 9.72 17.12 -2.85
C GLN A 199 9.39 18.07 -1.70
N ARG A 200 8.19 17.99 -1.11
CA ARG A 200 7.81 18.80 0.04
C ARG A 200 8.60 18.39 1.30
N MET A 201 8.74 17.09 1.55
CA MET A 201 9.57 16.60 2.66
C MET A 201 11.01 17.14 2.59
N PHE A 202 11.60 17.14 1.40
CA PHE A 202 12.97 17.63 1.21
C PHE A 202 13.07 19.16 1.19
N TRP A 203 12.35 19.84 0.30
CA TRP A 203 12.53 21.28 0.07
C TRP A 203 11.84 22.16 1.10
N GLN A 204 10.64 21.79 1.56
CA GLN A 204 9.85 22.60 2.49
C GLN A 204 10.18 22.22 3.94
N HIS A 205 10.16 20.92 4.26
CA HIS A 205 10.43 20.44 5.62
C HIS A 205 11.92 20.22 5.93
N LYS A 206 12.81 20.47 4.95
CA LYS A 206 14.28 20.39 5.09
C LYS A 206 14.79 19.05 5.62
N ILE A 207 14.07 17.95 5.36
CA ILE A 207 14.48 16.62 5.80
C ILE A 207 15.48 16.02 4.80
N ASP A 208 16.56 15.45 5.31
CA ASP A 208 17.57 14.80 4.47
C ASP A 208 17.01 13.58 3.70
N ILE A 209 17.60 13.32 2.53
CA ILE A 209 17.20 12.20 1.67
C ILE A 209 17.37 10.85 2.39
N CYS A 210 18.39 10.70 3.23
CA CYS A 210 18.64 9.47 3.98
C CYS A 210 17.54 9.22 5.02
N ASP A 211 17.10 10.27 5.72
CA ASP A 211 16.02 10.17 6.70
C ASP A 211 14.68 9.89 6.03
N ILE A 212 14.42 10.53 4.87
CA ILE A 212 13.25 10.23 4.05
C ILE A 212 13.28 8.76 3.60
N ALA A 213 14.44 8.27 3.12
CA ALA A 213 14.59 6.88 2.69
C ALA A 213 14.36 5.89 3.84
N LYS A 214 14.87 6.21 5.04
CA LYS A 214 14.69 5.40 6.24
C LYS A 214 13.23 5.36 6.68
N ALA A 215 12.56 6.52 6.72
CA ALA A 215 11.17 6.62 7.15
C ALA A 215 10.19 5.98 6.14
N THR A 216 10.47 6.12 4.84
CA THR A 216 9.54 5.65 3.79
C THR A 216 9.88 4.28 3.23
N GLY A 217 11.07 3.73 3.51
CA GLY A 217 11.55 2.48 2.94
C GLY A 217 11.93 2.56 1.44
N PHE A 218 11.79 3.71 0.80
CA PHE A 218 12.15 3.90 -0.60
C PHE A 218 13.66 3.94 -0.82
N PHE A 219 14.10 3.53 -2.02
CA PHE A 219 15.51 3.66 -2.40
C PHE A 219 15.95 5.12 -2.43
N ARG A 220 17.08 5.40 -1.77
CA ARG A 220 17.74 6.72 -1.79
C ARG A 220 17.93 7.25 -3.20
N SER A 221 18.39 6.41 -4.14
CA SER A 221 18.59 6.79 -5.54
C SER A 221 17.29 7.19 -6.24
N ARG A 222 16.17 6.54 -5.90
CA ARG A 222 14.84 6.86 -6.43
C ARG A 222 14.34 8.18 -5.85
N ILE A 223 14.48 8.39 -4.54
CA ILE A 223 14.12 9.65 -3.89
C ILE A 223 14.94 10.79 -4.50
N HIS A 224 16.25 10.64 -4.61
CA HIS A 224 17.13 11.63 -5.21
C HIS A 224 16.67 12.02 -6.63
N LYS A 225 16.38 11.04 -7.49
CA LYS A 225 15.83 11.29 -8.83
C LYS A 225 14.48 12.02 -8.79
N GLN A 226 13.61 11.70 -7.85
CA GLN A 226 12.28 12.31 -7.76
C GLN A 226 12.30 13.72 -7.18
N VAL A 227 13.16 13.97 -6.20
CA VAL A 227 13.30 15.26 -5.51
C VAL A 227 14.04 16.28 -6.38
N HIS A 228 15.08 15.86 -7.11
CA HIS A 228 15.91 16.73 -7.95
C HIS A 228 15.50 16.76 -9.43
N HIS A 229 14.47 15.99 -9.84
CA HIS A 229 13.85 16.22 -11.14
C HIS A 229 13.12 17.57 -11.13
N ARG A 230 13.83 18.64 -11.54
CA ARG A 230 13.20 19.86 -12.01
C ARG A 230 12.36 19.50 -13.23
N ARG A 231 11.09 19.92 -13.25
CA ARG A 231 10.37 20.02 -14.52
C ARG A 231 11.13 21.05 -15.35
N ALA A 232 11.60 20.65 -16.53
CA ALA A 232 11.54 21.55 -17.66
C ALA A 232 10.06 21.90 -17.81
N GLY A 233 9.71 23.08 -17.32
CA GLY A 233 8.43 23.73 -17.49
C GLY A 233 8.75 25.12 -17.99
#